data_AF-W5TGT2-F1
#
_entry.id   AF-W5TGT2-F1
#
_cell.length_a   1.000
_cell.length_b   1.000
_cell.length_c   1.000
_cell.angle_alpha   90.00
_cell.angle_beta   90.00
_cell.angle_gamma   90.00
#
_symmetry.space_group_name_H-M   'P 1'
#
loop_
_entity.id
_entity.type
_entity.pdbx_description
1 polymer ?
#
loop_
_entity_poly.entity_id
_entity_poly.type
_entity_poly.pdbx_seq_one_letter_code
_entity_poly.pdbx_strand_id
1 'polypeptide(L)'
;MDDKSFIPASLRSVRCCPARSDYVELCFETDEGMWTWCFPDPAERVEVAAGTLVLKVGRYGAQAHSVENDELGFALPTSEALSMILGGSKTYVARRLIERGW
;
A
#
# COMPACT_ATOMS: atom_id res chain seq x y z
N MET A 1 16.27 -4.24 -6.13
CA MET A 1 15.77 -3.20 -5.20
C MET A 1 16.88 -2.66 -4.30
N ASP A 2 17.82 -1.87 -4.83
CA ASP A 2 18.94 -1.26 -4.07
C ASP A 2 18.73 0.24 -3.80
N ASP A 3 17.50 0.71 -3.98
CA ASP A 3 17.15 2.10 -3.69
C ASP A 3 16.71 2.17 -2.23
N LYS A 4 17.56 2.77 -1.37
CA LYS A 4 17.26 3.05 0.05
C LYS A 4 16.01 3.92 0.25
N SER A 5 15.32 4.29 -0.83
CA SER A 5 14.06 5.03 -0.80
C SER A 5 12.85 4.19 -0.40
N PHE A 6 12.92 2.86 -0.44
CA PHE A 6 11.83 1.97 -0.03
C PHE A 6 12.16 1.24 1.25
N ILE A 7 11.20 1.20 2.18
CA ILE A 7 11.36 0.49 3.44
C ILE A 7 10.25 -0.56 3.62
N PRO A 8 10.55 -1.70 4.25
CA PRO A 8 9.52 -2.69 4.57
C PRO A 8 8.41 -2.08 5.40
N ALA A 9 7.18 -2.48 5.11
CA ALA A 9 5.99 -2.03 5.81
C ALA A 9 5.09 -3.21 6.16
N SER A 10 4.66 -3.25 7.42
CA SER A 10 3.71 -4.24 7.92
C SER A 10 2.33 -3.62 8.04
N LEU A 11 1.31 -4.31 7.51
CA LEU A 11 -0.08 -3.89 7.72
C LEU A 11 -0.46 -4.17 9.17
N ARG A 12 -0.57 -3.11 9.98
CA ARG A 12 -0.88 -3.20 11.42
C ARG A 12 -2.37 -3.30 11.69
N SER A 13 -3.18 -2.55 10.95
CA SER A 13 -4.63 -2.58 11.11
C SER A 13 -5.36 -2.09 9.86
N VAL A 14 -6.62 -2.50 9.74
CA VAL A 14 -7.58 -2.02 8.76
C VAL A 14 -8.78 -1.49 9.52
N ARG A 15 -9.14 -0.23 9.31
CA ARG A 15 -10.26 0.42 10.00
C ARG A 15 -11.11 1.24 9.03
N CYS A 16 -12.25 1.77 9.46
CA CYS A 16 -13.03 2.68 8.62
C CYS A 16 -12.25 3.99 8.42
N CYS A 17 -12.25 4.53 7.20
CA CYS A 17 -11.56 5.78 6.92
C CYS A 17 -12.27 6.95 7.63
N PRO A 18 -11.55 7.79 8.39
CA PRO A 18 -12.16 8.86 9.17
C PRO A 18 -12.82 9.94 8.30
N ALA A 19 -12.35 10.11 7.06
CA ALA A 19 -12.87 11.10 6.12
C ALA A 19 -14.12 10.61 5.34
N ARG A 20 -14.29 9.29 5.20
CA ARG A 20 -15.32 8.70 4.32
C ARG A 20 -15.76 7.33 4.83
N SER A 21 -17.06 7.18 5.07
CA SER A 21 -17.65 5.95 5.62
C SER A 21 -17.63 4.76 4.64
N ASP A 22 -17.56 5.03 3.34
CA ASP A 22 -17.48 4.02 2.28
C ASP A 22 -16.03 3.60 1.95
N TYR A 23 -15.08 4.00 2.80
CA TYR A 23 -13.65 3.76 2.60
C TYR A 23 -13.07 3.01 3.80
N VAL A 24 -12.08 2.16 3.52
CA VAL A 24 -11.22 1.53 4.54
C VAL A 24 -9.88 2.24 4.57
N GLU A 25 -9.35 2.43 5.77
CA GLU A 25 -8.00 2.95 6.00
C GLU A 25 -7.06 1.80 6.38
N LEU A 26 -6.03 1.62 5.58
CA LEU A 26 -4.92 0.73 5.86
C LEU A 26 -3.87 1.48 6.66
N CYS A 27 -3.50 0.95 7.82
CA CYS A 27 -2.45 1.51 8.67
C CYS A 27 -1.20 0.64 8.54
N PHE A 28 -0.17 1.19 7.91
CA PHE A 28 1.14 0.57 7.78
C PHE A 28 2.07 1.04 8.89
N GLU A 29 2.82 0.10 9.45
CA GLU A 29 3.91 0.36 10.38
C GLU A 29 5.23 0.05 9.71
N THR A 30 6.19 0.96 9.87
CA THR A 30 7.55 0.84 9.37
C THR A 30 8.52 1.24 10.47
N ASP A 31 9.81 0.92 10.31
CA ASP A 31 10.84 1.32 11.26
C ASP A 31 11.03 2.85 11.36
N GLU A 32 10.50 3.61 10.39
CA GLU A 32 10.61 5.08 10.34
C GLU A 32 9.32 5.79 10.74
N GLY A 33 8.24 5.04 11.02
CA GLY A 33 6.96 5.61 11.44
C GLY A 33 5.75 4.88 10.87
N MET A 34 4.57 5.41 11.20
CA MET A 34 3.31 4.93 10.66
C MET A 34 2.91 5.73 9.42
N TRP A 35 2.30 5.06 8.46
CA TRP A 35 1.70 5.69 7.30
C TRP A 35 0.32 5.07 7.02
N THR A 36 -0.64 5.89 6.64
CA THR A 36 -2.03 5.48 6.43
C THR A 36 -2.46 5.72 5.01
N TRP A 37 -3.35 4.88 4.49
CA TRP A 37 -3.91 5.09 3.17
C TRP A 37 -5.36 4.62 3.10
N CYS A 38 -6.26 5.52 2.68
CA CYS A 38 -7.66 5.21 2.49
C CYS A 38 -7.97 4.70 1.07
N PHE A 39 -8.75 3.63 1.00
CA PHE A 39 -9.24 2.98 -0.21
C PHE A 39 -10.76 2.94 -0.20
N PRO A 40 -11.44 3.04 -1.37
CA PRO A 40 -12.85 2.66 -1.45
C PRO A 40 -13.01 1.22 -0.96
N ASP A 41 -13.96 0.97 -0.06
CA ASP A 41 -14.20 -0.37 0.46
C ASP A 41 -14.76 -1.26 -0.66
N PRO A 42 -14.02 -2.29 -1.11
CA PRO A 42 -14.53 -3.19 -2.12
C PRO A 42 -15.57 -4.08 -1.45
N ALA A 43 -16.82 -4.00 -1.92
CA ALA A 43 -17.91 -4.84 -1.44
C ALA A 43 -17.56 -6.36 -1.50
N GLU A 44 -16.65 -6.74 -2.39
CA GLU A 44 -16.08 -8.09 -2.47
C GLU A 44 -14.57 -8.07 -2.24
N ARG A 45 -14.13 -8.80 -1.21
CA ARG A 45 -12.72 -9.09 -0.98
C ARG A 45 -12.29 -10.23 -1.89
N VAL A 46 -11.72 -9.89 -3.04
CA VAL A 46 -11.13 -10.88 -3.94
C VAL A 46 -9.78 -11.31 -3.36
N GLU A 47 -9.62 -12.60 -3.07
CA GLU A 47 -8.32 -13.18 -2.71
C GLU A 47 -7.45 -13.23 -3.98
N VAL A 48 -6.50 -12.31 -4.08
CA VAL A 48 -5.47 -12.31 -5.12
C VAL A 48 -4.20 -12.95 -4.54
N ALA A 49 -3.45 -13.67 -5.38
CA ALA A 49 -2.20 -14.31 -4.97
C ALA A 49 -1.25 -13.30 -4.29
N ALA A 50 -0.71 -13.68 -3.13
CA ALA A 50 0.21 -12.87 -2.36
C ALA A 50 1.50 -12.63 -3.16
N GLY A 51 1.71 -11.37 -3.58
CA GLY A 51 2.91 -10.90 -4.26
C GLY A 51 3.75 -9.97 -3.41
N THR A 52 4.68 -9.27 -4.05
CA THR A 52 5.40 -8.14 -3.45
C THR A 52 4.88 -6.84 -4.07
N LEU A 53 4.63 -5.84 -3.22
CA LEU A 53 4.13 -4.53 -3.59
C LEU A 53 5.06 -3.41 -3.14
N VAL A 54 5.11 -2.36 -3.95
CA VAL A 54 5.76 -1.09 -3.60
C VAL A 54 4.72 0.03 -3.66
N LEU A 55 4.63 0.79 -2.59
CA LEU A 55 3.78 1.97 -2.47
C LEU A 55 4.66 3.21 -2.60
N LYS A 56 4.37 4.08 -3.55
CA LYS A 56 5.14 5.31 -3.79
C LYS A 56 4.25 6.50 -4.09
N VAL A 57 4.85 7.69 -4.08
CA VAL A 57 4.18 8.91 -4.55
C VAL A 57 4.08 8.86 -6.08
N GLY A 58 2.86 8.69 -6.57
CA GLY A 58 2.48 8.87 -7.97
C GLY A 58 2.05 10.31 -8.28
N ARG A 59 1.51 10.52 -9.48
CA ARG A 59 1.12 11.86 -9.97
C ARG A 59 0.01 12.52 -9.16
N TYR A 60 -0.90 11.72 -8.59
CA TYR A 60 -2.11 12.20 -7.91
C TYR A 60 -2.18 11.79 -6.43
N GLY A 61 -1.09 11.26 -5.87
CA GLY A 61 -1.04 10.73 -4.50
C GLY A 61 -0.32 9.40 -4.44
N ALA A 62 -0.58 8.61 -3.40
CA ALA A 62 0.00 7.28 -3.27
C ALA A 62 -0.46 6.35 -4.40
N GLN A 63 0.46 5.52 -4.88
CA GLN A 63 0.24 4.56 -5.97
C GLN A 63 0.97 3.26 -5.66
N ALA A 64 0.28 2.15 -5.86
CA ALA A 64 0.82 0.81 -5.69
C ALA A 64 1.40 0.29 -7.01
N HIS A 65 2.49 -0.46 -6.91
CA HIS A 65 3.14 -1.13 -8.03
C HIS A 65 3.43 -2.58 -7.63
N SER A 66 3.21 -3.51 -8.55
CA SER A 66 3.70 -4.88 -8.38
C SER A 66 5.23 -4.91 -8.49
N VAL A 67 5.83 -5.92 -7.87
CA VAL A 67 7.25 -6.23 -8.04
C VAL A 67 7.34 -7.64 -8.60
N GLU A 68 7.96 -7.74 -9.78
CA GLU A 68 8.18 -9.00 -10.49
C GLU A 68 9.67 -9.09 -10.83
N ASN A 69 10.29 -10.24 -10.55
CA ASN A 69 11.73 -10.47 -10.81
C ASN A 69 12.65 -9.37 -10.23
N ASP A 70 12.34 -8.89 -9.01
CA ASP A 70 13.04 -7.79 -8.32
C ASP A 70 13.02 -6.42 -9.03
N GLU A 71 12.19 -6.28 -10.06
CA GLU A 71 11.94 -5.05 -10.79
C GLU A 71 10.57 -4.46 -10.44
N LEU A 72 10.51 -3.12 -10.46
CA LEU A 72 9.26 -2.40 -10.24
C LEU A 72 8.38 -2.53 -11.48
N GLY A 73 7.27 -3.24 -11.34
CA GLY A 73 6.27 -3.43 -12.38
C GLY A 73 5.36 -2.22 -12.58
N PHE A 74 4.28 -2.46 -13.31
CA PHE A 74 3.29 -1.44 -13.60
C PHE A 74 2.54 -0.99 -12.34
N ALA A 75 1.96 0.21 -12.44
CA ALA A 75 1.05 0.68 -11.41
C ALA A 75 -0.20 -0.21 -11.38
N LEU A 76 -0.60 -0.62 -10.19
CA LEU A 76 -1.79 -1.42 -9.99
C LEU A 76 -3.02 -0.53 -9.79
N PRO A 77 -4.20 -0.98 -10.25
CA PRO A 77 -5.46 -0.45 -9.77
C PRO A 77 -5.56 -0.53 -8.25
N THR A 78 -6.21 0.47 -7.65
CA THR A 78 -6.44 0.57 -6.20
C THR A 78 -7.12 -0.65 -5.61
N SER A 79 -8.09 -1.24 -6.33
CA SER A 79 -8.81 -2.45 -5.91
C SER A 79 -7.90 -3.69 -5.87
N GLU A 80 -7.03 -3.84 -6.88
CA GLU A 80 -6.10 -4.96 -6.97
C GLU A 80 -5.02 -4.87 -5.89
N ALA A 81 -4.45 -3.67 -5.70
CA ALA A 81 -3.50 -3.41 -4.63
C ALA A 81 -4.08 -3.73 -3.26
N LEU A 82 -5.32 -3.28 -2.98
CA LEU A 82 -6.00 -3.56 -1.73
C LEU A 82 -6.20 -5.06 -1.51
N SER A 83 -6.69 -5.79 -2.52
CA SER A 83 -6.84 -7.24 -2.46
C SER A 83 -5.52 -7.95 -2.13
N MET A 84 -4.42 -7.56 -2.78
CA MET A 84 -3.10 -8.12 -2.53
C MET A 84 -2.59 -7.80 -1.10
N ILE A 85 -2.78 -6.57 -0.63
CA ILE A 85 -2.39 -6.15 0.72
C ILE A 85 -3.16 -6.96 1.78
N LEU A 86 -4.48 -7.08 1.62
CA LEU A 86 -5.33 -7.86 2.52
C LEU A 86 -5.02 -9.37 2.44
N GLY A 87 -4.57 -9.85 1.28
CA GLY A 87 -4.06 -11.20 1.06
C GLY A 87 -2.66 -11.46 1.65
N GLY A 88 -2.05 -10.48 2.32
CA GLY A 88 -0.77 -10.65 3.02
C GLY A 88 0.46 -10.43 2.12
N SER A 89 0.36 -9.64 1.05
CA SER A 89 1.50 -9.28 0.21
C SER A 89 2.64 -8.66 1.02
N LYS A 90 3.89 -8.95 0.63
CA LYS A 90 5.05 -8.21 1.16
C LYS A 90 4.98 -6.78 0.65
N THR A 91 4.87 -5.82 1.57
CA THR A 91 4.66 -4.41 1.20
C THR A 91 5.90 -3.60 1.54
N TYR A 92 6.31 -2.75 0.60
CA TYR A 92 7.34 -1.73 0.80
C TYR A 92 6.73 -0.36 0.57
N VAL A 93 7.09 0.62 1.38
CA VAL A 93 6.60 1.99 1.29
C VAL A 93 7.77 2.91 0.99
N ALA A 94 7.58 3.84 0.06
CA ALA A 94 8.55 4.89 -0.21
C ALA A 94 8.64 5.82 1.01
N ARG A 95 9.86 6.07 1.52
CA ARG A 95 10.10 6.96 2.67
C ARG A 95 9.39 8.30 2.58
N ARG A 96 9.33 8.87 1.37
CA ARG A 96 8.63 10.13 1.10
C ARG A 96 7.14 10.14 1.47
N LEU A 97 6.47 8.99 1.52
CA LEU A 97 5.07 8.89 1.98
C LEU A 97 4.98 9.10 3.50
N ILE A 98 5.96 8.59 4.24
CA ILE A 98 6.06 8.71 5.70
C ILE A 98 6.46 10.13 6.08
N GLU A 99 7.52 10.66 5.45
CA GLU A 99 8.04 12.01 5.71
C GLU A 99 7.00 13.12 5.49
N ARG A 100 6.13 12.93 4.50
CA ARG A 100 5.12 13.94 4.14
C ARG A 100 3.78 13.77 4.86
N GLY A 101 3.56 12.65 5.56
CA GLY A 101 2.32 12.38 6.29
C GLY A 101 1.06 12.40 5.42
N TRP A 102 1.14 11.83 4.21
CA TRP A 102 0.00 11.73 3.28
C TRP A 102 -1.06 10.77 3.80
#